data_AF-A0A1S3M5T4-F1
#
_entry.id   AF-A0A1S3M5T4-F1
#
_cell.length_a   1.000
_cell.length_b   1.000
_cell.length_c   1.000
_cell.angle_alpha   90.00
_cell.angle_beta   90.00
_cell.angle_gamma   90.00
#
_symmetry.space_group_name_H-M   'P 1'
#
loop_
_entity.id
_entity.type
_entity.pdbx_description
1 polymer ?
#
loop_
_entity_poly.entity_id
_entity_poly.type
_entity_poly.pdbx_seq_one_letter_code
_entity_poly.pdbx_strand_id
1 'polypeptide(L)'
;MKFTQFLLRNSSIPKQALVDRFSKFSPSPLSMKQFIDFGSANACEKTSFVFLRQELPVRLANIMKEIDFLPDKLLSTPSLQLLQSWYATSLMEVVGFLEKEPDDKNILKKFTETLVNIRNRHNNVVPTMAQGVVEYKDAFGSDPVTNQNVQYFLDRFYMSRISTRMIMNQHCVVITT
;
A
#
# COMPACT_ATOMS: atom_id res chain seq x y z
N MET A 1 23.81 -6.86 -12.73
CA MET A 1 23.09 -6.04 -11.72
C MET A 1 23.61 -6.31 -10.30
N LYS A 2 24.90 -6.06 -10.02
CA LYS A 2 25.53 -6.35 -8.71
C LYS A 2 25.92 -5.08 -7.92
N PHE A 3 25.73 -3.89 -8.48
CA PHE A 3 26.09 -2.62 -7.83
C PHE A 3 25.06 -2.13 -6.79
N THR A 4 23.86 -2.71 -6.76
CA THR A 4 22.80 -2.35 -5.80
C THR A 4 22.94 -3.02 -4.44
N GLN A 5 23.87 -3.98 -4.29
CA GLN A 5 23.98 -4.82 -3.10
C GLN A 5 24.78 -4.19 -1.94
N PHE A 6 25.50 -3.10 -2.17
CA PHE A 6 26.39 -2.50 -1.16
C PHE A 6 25.74 -1.39 -0.32
N LEU A 7 24.62 -0.81 -0.76
CA LEU A 7 23.97 0.31 -0.06
C LEU A 7 22.94 -0.10 1.01
N LEU A 8 22.79 -1.41 1.26
CA LEU A 8 21.73 -1.97 2.10
C LEU A 8 22.15 -2.18 3.56
N ARG A 9 23.40 -1.85 3.90
CA ARG A 9 23.95 -1.97 5.25
C ARG A 9 24.03 -0.58 5.90
N ASN A 10 23.12 -0.30 6.83
CA ASN A 10 23.27 0.67 7.93
C ASN A 10 22.95 2.17 7.70
N SER A 11 21.98 2.52 6.86
CA SER A 11 21.30 3.82 7.03
C SER A 11 19.78 3.60 6.94
N SER A 12 19.03 4.16 7.88
CA SER A 12 17.57 4.21 7.79
C SER A 12 17.21 4.94 6.50
N ILE A 13 16.81 4.19 5.46
CA ILE A 13 16.46 4.79 4.18
C ILE A 13 15.32 5.77 4.44
N PRO A 14 15.45 7.06 4.05
CA PRO A 14 14.38 8.02 4.24
C PRO A 14 13.10 7.48 3.60
N LYS A 15 11.98 7.52 4.34
CA LYS A 15 10.64 7.14 3.84
C LYS A 15 10.39 7.68 2.43
N GLN A 16 10.73 8.94 2.20
CA GLN A 16 10.54 9.59 0.91
C GLN A 16 11.32 8.93 -0.22
N ALA A 17 12.56 8.50 0.02
CA ALA A 17 13.36 7.81 -0.98
C ALA A 17 12.76 6.44 -1.36
N LEU A 18 12.13 5.74 -0.42
CA LEU A 18 11.39 4.50 -0.71
C LEU A 18 10.14 4.78 -1.55
N VAL A 19 9.37 5.81 -1.19
CA VAL A 19 8.19 6.23 -1.96
C VAL A 19 8.60 6.59 -3.39
N ASP A 20 9.60 7.45 -3.57
CA ASP A 20 10.09 7.90 -4.87
C ASP A 20 10.66 6.76 -5.72
N ARG A 21 11.22 5.73 -5.07
CA ARG A 21 11.72 4.52 -5.75
C ARG A 21 10.57 3.65 -6.23
N PHE A 22 9.65 3.30 -5.35
CA PHE A 22 8.60 2.32 -5.65
C PHE A 22 7.47 2.90 -6.50
N SER A 23 7.22 4.21 -6.43
CA SER A 23 6.20 4.89 -7.25
C SER A 23 6.55 4.97 -8.74
N LYS A 24 7.81 4.68 -9.11
CA LYS A 24 8.24 4.62 -10.53
C LYS A 24 7.80 3.33 -11.23
N PHE A 25 7.39 2.32 -10.47
CA PHE A 25 6.88 1.07 -11.02
C PHE A 25 5.36 1.12 -11.13
N SER A 26 4.83 0.51 -12.19
CA SER A 26 3.39 0.35 -12.38
C SER A 26 2.88 -0.87 -11.59
N PRO A 27 1.75 -0.77 -10.87
CA PRO A 27 1.09 -1.92 -10.27
C PRO A 27 0.79 -3.01 -11.31
N SER A 28 0.99 -4.27 -10.94
CA SER A 28 0.73 -5.41 -11.81
C SER A 28 -0.75 -5.80 -11.74
N PRO A 29 -1.55 -5.64 -12.82
CA PRO A 29 -2.93 -6.09 -12.81
C PRO A 29 -2.99 -7.62 -12.79
N LEU A 30 -3.94 -8.18 -12.03
CA LEU A 30 -4.21 -9.61 -11.98
C LEU A 30 -5.63 -9.88 -12.45
N SER A 31 -5.78 -10.82 -13.37
CA SER A 31 -7.08 -11.30 -13.84
C SER A 31 -7.73 -12.25 -12.83
N MET A 32 -9.05 -12.38 -12.88
CA MET A 32 -9.77 -13.33 -12.02
C MET A 32 -9.31 -14.79 -12.25
N LYS A 33 -8.99 -15.14 -13.50
CA LYS A 33 -8.42 -16.45 -13.84
C LYS A 33 -7.12 -16.72 -13.09
N GLN A 34 -6.20 -15.74 -13.03
CA GLN A 34 -4.94 -15.90 -12.30
C GLN A 34 -5.16 -16.11 -10.79
N PHE A 35 -6.15 -15.43 -10.19
CA PHE A 35 -6.49 -15.67 -8.77
C PHE A 35 -7.01 -17.08 -8.52
N ILE A 36 -7.90 -17.57 -9.39
CA ILE A 36 -8.49 -18.92 -9.28
C ILE A 36 -7.42 -19.99 -9.53
N ASP A 37 -6.64 -19.84 -10.59
CA ASP A 37 -5.58 -20.80 -10.96
C ASP A 37 -4.51 -20.88 -9.83
N PHE A 38 -4.18 -19.75 -9.18
CA PHE A 38 -3.29 -19.73 -8.01
C PHE A 38 -3.88 -20.49 -6.81
N GLY A 39 -5.17 -20.30 -6.51
CA GLY A 39 -5.82 -20.90 -5.34
C GLY A 39 -6.19 -22.38 -5.48
N SER A 40 -6.43 -22.86 -6.71
CA SER A 40 -6.99 -24.20 -6.96
C SER A 40 -5.98 -25.31 -7.19
N ALA A 41 -4.83 -25.00 -7.81
CA ALA A 41 -3.87 -26.03 -8.25
C ALA A 41 -2.48 -25.89 -7.62
N ASN A 42 -2.11 -24.70 -7.12
CA ASN A 42 -0.74 -24.37 -6.72
C ASN A 42 -0.70 -23.31 -5.60
N ALA A 43 -1.57 -23.40 -4.59
CA ALA A 43 -1.58 -22.48 -3.45
C ALA A 43 -0.24 -22.57 -2.70
N CYS A 44 0.73 -21.77 -3.14
CA CYS A 44 2.10 -21.80 -2.67
C CYS A 44 2.38 -20.50 -1.93
N GLU A 45 2.46 -20.59 -0.60
CA GLU A 45 2.78 -19.48 0.30
C GLU A 45 4.04 -18.74 -0.16
N LYS A 46 5.07 -19.49 -0.57
CA LYS A 46 6.33 -18.96 -1.09
C LYS A 46 6.14 -18.07 -2.31
N THR A 47 5.37 -18.53 -3.29
CA THR A 47 5.10 -17.76 -4.52
C THR A 47 4.31 -16.49 -4.20
N SER A 48 3.30 -16.60 -3.32
CA SER A 48 2.52 -15.46 -2.87
C SER A 48 3.37 -14.44 -2.12
N PHE A 49 4.24 -14.89 -1.22
CA PHE A 49 5.19 -14.05 -0.49
C PHE A 49 6.12 -13.29 -1.44
N VAL A 50 6.75 -14.00 -2.39
CA VAL A 50 7.68 -13.39 -3.35
C VAL A 50 6.99 -12.34 -4.22
N PHE A 51 5.75 -12.58 -4.64
CA PHE A 51 4.94 -11.61 -5.36
C PHE A 51 4.58 -10.40 -4.48
N LEU A 52 3.95 -10.63 -3.33
CA LEU A 52 3.40 -9.56 -2.50
C LEU A 52 4.47 -8.67 -1.87
N ARG A 53 5.63 -9.21 -1.48
CA ARG A 53 6.73 -8.40 -0.93
C ARG A 53 7.27 -7.37 -1.93
N GLN A 54 7.05 -7.58 -3.24
CA GLN A 54 7.42 -6.64 -4.30
C GLN A 54 6.24 -5.77 -4.75
N GLU A 55 5.06 -6.38 -4.92
CA GLU A 55 3.87 -5.69 -5.43
C GLU A 55 3.26 -4.70 -4.43
N LEU A 56 3.24 -5.03 -3.13
CA LEU A 56 2.63 -4.17 -2.11
C LEU A 56 3.39 -2.83 -1.93
N PRO A 57 4.74 -2.79 -1.86
CA PRO A 57 5.47 -1.52 -1.85
C PRO A 57 5.16 -0.63 -3.05
N VAL A 58 5.02 -1.22 -4.25
CA VAL A 58 4.66 -0.49 -5.48
C VAL A 58 3.29 0.16 -5.33
N ARG A 59 2.26 -0.60 -4.92
CA ARG A 59 0.90 -0.05 -4.75
C ARG A 59 0.81 1.00 -3.65
N LEU A 60 1.46 0.76 -2.52
CA LEU A 60 1.49 1.71 -1.40
C LEU A 60 2.19 3.02 -1.80
N ALA A 61 3.36 2.94 -2.45
CA ALA A 61 4.11 4.11 -2.87
C ALA A 61 3.38 4.93 -3.95
N ASN A 62 2.74 4.26 -4.92
CA ASN A 62 1.91 4.96 -5.92
C ASN A 62 0.78 5.73 -5.25
N ILE A 63 0.08 5.14 -4.27
CA ILE A 63 -0.98 5.85 -3.54
C ILE A 63 -0.44 7.00 -2.71
N MET A 64 0.69 6.82 -2.03
CA MET A 64 1.33 7.90 -1.29
C MET A 64 1.68 9.06 -2.22
N LYS A 65 2.18 8.79 -3.43
CA LYS A 65 2.40 9.83 -4.43
C LYS A 65 1.12 10.50 -4.92
N GLU A 66 0.04 9.75 -5.11
CA GLU A 66 -1.25 10.36 -5.45
C GLU A 66 -1.75 11.28 -4.34
N ILE A 67 -1.57 10.90 -3.07
CA ILE A 67 -1.91 11.75 -1.93
C ILE A 67 -1.09 13.04 -1.96
N ASP A 68 0.21 12.97 -2.22
CA ASP A 68 1.10 14.15 -2.30
C ASP A 68 0.68 15.19 -3.37
N PHE A 69 -0.18 14.82 -4.33
CA PHE A 69 -0.72 15.75 -5.33
C PHE A 69 -2.01 16.47 -4.90
N LEU A 70 -2.55 16.15 -3.72
CA LEU A 70 -3.69 16.87 -3.17
C LEU A 70 -3.29 18.30 -2.74
N PRO A 71 -4.26 19.24 -2.66
CA PRO A 71 -3.98 20.59 -2.19
C PRO A 71 -3.35 20.60 -0.78
N ASP A 72 -2.36 21.46 -0.54
CA ASP A 72 -1.66 21.55 0.76
C ASP A 72 -2.60 21.73 1.95
N LYS A 73 -3.67 22.50 1.76
CA LYS A 73 -4.73 22.73 2.77
C LYS A 73 -5.52 21.46 3.11
N LEU A 74 -5.68 20.54 2.16
CA LEU A 74 -6.31 19.23 2.40
C LEU A 74 -5.30 18.29 3.05
N LEU A 75 -4.04 18.31 2.61
CA LEU A 75 -2.95 17.54 3.20
C LEU A 75 -2.67 17.92 4.66
N SER A 76 -2.89 19.17 5.05
CA SER A 76 -2.69 19.64 6.42
C SER A 76 -3.81 19.24 7.38
N THR A 77 -4.91 18.67 6.91
CA THR A 77 -6.01 18.21 7.77
C THR A 77 -5.55 17.02 8.64
N PRO A 78 -5.97 16.95 9.92
CA PRO A 78 -5.57 15.87 10.82
C PRO A 78 -5.86 14.48 10.26
N SER A 79 -6.99 14.32 9.57
CA SER A 79 -7.38 13.04 8.98
C SER A 79 -6.44 12.61 7.83
N LEU A 80 -6.00 13.52 6.97
CA LEU A 80 -5.05 13.19 5.90
C LEU A 80 -3.65 12.90 6.45
N GLN A 81 -3.20 13.63 7.48
CA GLN A 81 -1.94 13.34 8.15
C GLN A 81 -1.94 11.93 8.78
N LEU A 82 -3.06 11.54 9.40
CA LEU A 82 -3.25 10.21 9.95
C LEU A 82 -3.18 9.14 8.84
N LEU A 83 -3.85 9.35 7.70
CA LEU A 83 -3.77 8.45 6.55
C LEU A 83 -2.33 8.30 6.03
N GLN A 84 -1.62 9.41 5.84
CA GLN A 84 -0.23 9.39 5.41
C GLN A 84 0.67 8.60 6.37
N SER A 85 0.39 8.67 7.69
CA SER A 85 1.11 7.88 8.69
C SER A 85 0.86 6.38 8.53
N TRP A 86 -0.40 5.96 8.31
CA TRP A 86 -0.73 4.54 8.14
C TRP A 86 -0.07 3.92 6.92
N TYR A 87 -0.14 4.60 5.76
CA TYR A 87 0.50 4.14 4.54
C TYR A 87 2.03 4.09 4.68
N ALA A 88 2.63 5.05 5.38
CA ALA A 88 4.06 5.06 5.67
C ALA A 88 4.48 3.85 6.52
N THR A 89 3.78 3.59 7.62
CA THR A 89 4.06 2.45 8.50
C THR A 89 3.93 1.14 7.72
N SER A 90 2.86 0.97 6.95
CA SER A 90 2.64 -0.22 6.12
C SER A 90 3.74 -0.42 5.08
N LEU A 91 4.18 0.65 4.41
CA LEU A 91 5.27 0.58 3.44
C LEU A 91 6.58 0.12 4.11
N MET A 92 6.94 0.73 5.24
CA MET A 92 8.16 0.39 5.97
C MET A 92 8.16 -1.07 6.46
N GLU A 93 7.03 -1.54 6.98
CA GLU A 93 6.87 -2.94 7.43
C GLU A 93 7.07 -3.92 6.26
N VAL A 94 6.44 -3.68 5.11
CA VAL A 94 6.56 -4.58 3.95
C VAL A 94 7.96 -4.53 3.33
N VAL A 95 8.57 -3.34 3.24
CA VAL A 95 9.94 -3.17 2.74
C VAL A 95 10.95 -4.00 3.56
N GLY A 96 10.69 -4.22 4.86
CA GLY A 96 11.49 -5.10 5.71
C GLY A 96 11.58 -6.56 5.26
N PHE A 97 10.72 -7.00 4.33
CA PHE A 97 10.68 -8.36 3.79
C PHE A 97 11.35 -8.53 2.41
N LEU A 98 11.79 -7.45 1.75
CA LEU A 98 12.31 -7.49 0.38
C LEU A 98 13.49 -8.47 0.20
N GLU A 99 14.36 -8.54 1.21
CA GLU A 99 15.61 -9.31 1.18
C GLU A 99 15.55 -10.56 2.06
N LYS A 100 14.37 -10.91 2.58
CA LYS A 100 14.22 -12.09 3.43
C LYS A 100 14.15 -13.37 2.61
N GLU A 101 14.71 -14.45 3.12
CA GLU A 101 14.70 -15.74 2.44
C GLU A 101 13.27 -16.31 2.35
N PRO A 102 12.79 -16.68 1.16
CA PRO A 102 11.42 -17.14 0.96
C PRO A 102 11.20 -18.59 1.45
N ASP A 103 12.26 -19.30 1.83
CA ASP A 103 12.20 -20.67 2.38
C ASP A 103 12.16 -20.71 3.92
N ASP A 104 12.32 -19.57 4.60
CA ASP A 104 12.23 -19.50 6.06
C ASP A 104 10.77 -19.41 6.51
N LYS A 105 10.27 -20.49 7.11
CA LYS A 105 8.89 -20.58 7.63
C LYS A 105 8.56 -19.50 8.67
N ASN A 106 9.53 -19.07 9.47
CA ASN A 106 9.31 -18.00 10.45
C ASN A 106 9.13 -16.65 9.77
N ILE A 107 9.82 -16.42 8.65
CA ILE A 107 9.64 -15.21 7.84
C ILE A 107 8.26 -15.21 7.17
N LEU A 108 7.84 -16.33 6.60
CA LEU A 108 6.53 -16.46 5.96
C LEU A 108 5.40 -16.19 6.98
N LYS A 109 5.46 -16.83 8.16
CA LYS A 109 4.51 -16.57 9.25
C LYS A 109 4.48 -15.10 9.67
N LYS A 110 5.65 -14.48 9.91
CA LYS A 110 5.74 -13.05 10.27
C LYS A 110 5.19 -12.15 9.17
N PHE A 111 5.38 -12.53 7.91
CA PHE A 111 4.84 -11.78 6.79
C PHE A 111 3.31 -11.82 6.79
N THR A 112 2.70 -13.00 6.97
CA THR A 112 1.24 -13.12 7.07
C THR A 112 0.67 -12.34 8.26
N GLU A 113 1.31 -12.42 9.44
CA GLU A 113 0.95 -11.60 10.61
C GLU A 113 1.03 -10.10 10.32
N THR A 114 2.08 -9.66 9.61
CA THR A 114 2.25 -8.27 9.18
C THR A 114 1.13 -7.84 8.22
N LEU A 115 0.75 -8.68 7.25
CA LEU A 115 -0.35 -8.37 6.34
C LEU A 115 -1.69 -8.26 7.07
N VAL A 116 -1.95 -9.09 8.08
CA VAL A 116 -3.14 -8.98 8.94
C VAL A 116 -3.13 -7.65 9.69
N ASN A 117 -1.99 -7.23 10.24
CA ASN A 117 -1.85 -5.95 10.92
C ASN A 117 -2.08 -4.76 9.98
N ILE A 118 -1.50 -4.80 8.78
CA ILE A 118 -1.71 -3.77 7.74
C ILE A 118 -3.20 -3.68 7.36
N ARG A 119 -3.84 -4.83 7.13
CA ARG A 119 -5.27 -4.90 6.82
C ARG A 119 -6.11 -4.24 7.92
N ASN A 120 -5.80 -4.53 9.18
CA ASN A 120 -6.51 -3.99 10.35
C ASN A 120 -6.30 -2.48 10.48
N ARG A 121 -5.05 -2.01 10.36
CA ARG A 121 -4.69 -0.59 10.34
C ARG A 121 -5.45 0.18 9.26
N HIS A 122 -5.63 -0.43 8.09
CA HIS A 122 -6.29 0.20 6.95
C HIS A 122 -7.83 0.08 6.96
N ASN A 123 -8.45 -0.49 8.00
CA ASN A 123 -9.91 -0.68 8.06
C ASN A 123 -10.67 0.66 8.00
N ASN A 124 -10.17 1.69 8.67
CA ASN A 124 -10.81 3.00 8.77
C ASN A 124 -10.36 4.00 7.70
N VAL A 125 -9.64 3.56 6.66
CA VAL A 125 -9.15 4.47 5.61
C VAL A 125 -10.27 5.22 4.91
N VAL A 126 -11.39 4.55 4.60
CA VAL A 126 -12.53 5.18 3.91
C VAL A 126 -13.18 6.28 4.77
N PRO A 127 -13.64 6.00 6.00
CA PRO A 127 -14.23 7.05 6.84
C PRO A 127 -13.23 8.15 7.19
N THR A 128 -11.94 7.84 7.37
CA THR A 128 -10.90 8.86 7.65
C THR A 128 -10.66 9.77 6.45
N MET A 129 -10.62 9.22 5.22
CA MET A 129 -10.49 10.03 4.01
C MET A 129 -11.70 10.96 3.84
N ALA A 130 -12.91 10.44 4.06
CA ALA A 130 -14.13 11.24 4.02
C ALA A 130 -14.09 12.36 5.06
N GLN A 131 -13.65 12.06 6.28
CA GLN A 131 -13.50 13.04 7.35
C GLN A 131 -12.51 14.16 6.97
N GLY A 132 -11.39 13.84 6.33
CA GLY A 132 -10.44 14.87 5.88
C GLY A 132 -10.99 15.79 4.79
N VAL A 133 -11.83 15.27 3.90
CA VAL A 133 -12.55 16.11 2.91
C VAL A 133 -13.58 17.02 3.59
N VAL A 134 -14.27 16.54 4.63
CA VAL A 134 -15.18 17.36 5.44
C VAL A 134 -14.41 18.44 6.20
N GLU A 135 -13.31 18.09 6.88
CA GLU A 135 -12.42 19.04 7.58
C GLU A 135 -11.95 20.16 6.65
N TYR A 136 -11.55 19.80 5.43
CA TYR A 136 -11.15 20.78 4.42
C TYR A 136 -12.30 21.70 4.00
N LYS A 137 -13.47 21.11 3.70
CA LYS A 137 -14.65 21.86 3.25
C LYS A 137 -15.13 22.84 4.32
N ASP A 138 -15.14 22.43 5.58
CA ASP A 138 -15.61 23.26 6.68
C ASP A 138 -14.63 24.42 6.98
N ALA A 139 -13.33 24.19 6.83
CA ALA A 139 -12.30 25.20 7.10
C ALA A 139 -12.06 26.18 5.95
N PHE A 140 -12.19 25.73 4.69
CA PHE A 140 -11.76 26.51 3.52
C PHE A 140 -12.84 26.71 2.46
N GLY A 141 -14.03 26.13 2.65
CA GLY A 141 -15.08 26.08 1.64
C GLY A 141 -14.77 25.08 0.52
N SER A 142 -15.52 25.18 -0.57
CA SER A 142 -15.31 24.33 -1.75
C SER A 142 -15.45 25.15 -3.02
N ASP A 143 -14.49 25.02 -3.93
CA ASP A 143 -14.57 25.55 -5.29
C ASP A 143 -14.71 24.40 -6.32
N PRO A 144 -15.31 24.66 -7.51
CA PRO A 144 -15.56 23.63 -8.51
C PRO A 144 -14.29 22.90 -8.99
N VAL A 145 -13.15 23.59 -9.10
CA VAL A 145 -11.90 23.01 -9.61
C VAL A 145 -11.31 22.05 -8.59
N THR A 146 -11.24 22.46 -7.32
CA THR A 146 -10.77 21.58 -6.24
C THR A 146 -11.68 20.36 -6.09
N ASN A 147 -12.99 20.54 -6.16
CA ASN A 147 -13.94 19.42 -6.07
C ASN A 147 -13.70 18.38 -7.17
N GLN A 148 -13.46 18.82 -8.42
CA GLN A 148 -13.17 17.91 -9.52
C GLN A 148 -11.84 17.16 -9.32
N ASN A 149 -10.80 17.84 -8.85
CA ASN A 149 -9.49 17.23 -8.57
C ASN A 149 -9.58 16.22 -7.42
N VAL A 150 -10.31 16.55 -6.35
CA VAL A 150 -10.56 15.65 -5.22
C VAL A 150 -11.37 14.44 -5.66
N GLN A 151 -12.42 14.61 -6.47
CA GLN A 151 -13.20 13.49 -7.00
C GLN A 151 -12.33 12.53 -7.84
N TYR A 152 -11.54 13.08 -8.76
CA TYR A 152 -10.61 12.30 -9.58
C TYR A 152 -9.61 11.51 -8.73
N PHE A 153 -9.06 12.14 -7.69
CA PHE A 153 -8.20 11.46 -6.72
C PHE A 153 -8.95 10.34 -5.99
N LEU A 154 -10.15 10.60 -5.47
CA LEU A 154 -10.91 9.63 -4.67
C LEU A 154 -11.24 8.36 -5.47
N ASP A 155 -11.61 8.49 -6.74
CA ASP A 155 -11.90 7.35 -7.61
C ASP A 155 -10.68 6.43 -7.76
N ARG A 156 -9.50 7.02 -8.02
CA ARG A 156 -8.23 6.28 -8.14
C ARG A 156 -7.78 5.70 -6.81
N PHE A 157 -7.87 6.48 -5.75
CA PHE A 157 -7.50 6.09 -4.39
C PHE A 157 -8.28 4.86 -3.93
N TYR A 158 -9.61 4.89 -4.11
CA TYR A 158 -10.46 3.77 -3.71
C TYR A 158 -10.29 2.55 -4.61
N MET A 159 -10.06 2.70 -5.92
CA MET A 159 -9.76 1.55 -6.79
C MET A 159 -8.44 0.88 -6.44
N SER A 160 -7.39 1.67 -6.22
CA SER A 160 -6.11 1.13 -5.77
C SER A 160 -6.25 0.42 -4.41
N ARG A 161 -7.01 1.00 -3.47
CA ARG A 161 -7.27 0.38 -2.17
C ARG A 161 -8.03 -0.95 -2.30
N ILE A 162 -9.09 -1.00 -3.10
CA ILE A 162 -9.84 -2.25 -3.33
C ILE A 162 -8.90 -3.31 -3.92
N SER A 163 -8.10 -2.96 -4.93
CA SER A 163 -7.17 -3.89 -5.56
C SER A 163 -6.09 -4.39 -4.59
N THR A 164 -5.57 -3.52 -3.74
CA THR A 164 -4.54 -3.86 -2.73
C THR A 164 -5.13 -4.75 -1.64
N ARG A 165 -6.34 -4.43 -1.16
CA ARG A 165 -7.06 -5.27 -0.20
C ARG A 165 -7.39 -6.64 -0.78
N MET A 166 -7.71 -6.73 -2.08
CA MET A 166 -7.96 -8.00 -2.76
C MET A 166 -6.74 -8.93 -2.71
N ILE A 167 -5.56 -8.45 -3.12
CA ILE A 167 -4.34 -9.29 -3.14
C ILE A 167 -3.87 -9.68 -1.73
N MET A 168 -4.00 -8.78 -0.74
CA MET A 168 -3.67 -9.11 0.66
C MET A 168 -4.66 -10.13 1.25
N ASN A 169 -5.95 -9.96 0.98
CA ASN A 169 -6.98 -10.89 1.45
C ASN A 169 -6.81 -12.27 0.82
N GLN A 170 -6.48 -12.35 -0.47
CA GLN A 170 -6.22 -13.63 -1.12
C GLN A 170 -5.11 -14.41 -0.40
N HIS A 171 -3.99 -13.76 -0.08
CA HIS A 171 -2.92 -14.40 0.68
C HIS A 171 -3.39 -14.81 2.08
N CYS A 172 -4.05 -13.91 2.81
CA CYS A 172 -4.51 -14.23 4.17
C CYS A 172 -5.48 -15.41 4.15
N VAL A 173 -6.49 -15.41 3.28
CA VAL A 173 -7.51 -16.48 3.23
C VAL A 173 -6.90 -17.80 2.75
N VAL A 174 -6.16 -17.80 1.64
CA VAL A 174 -5.67 -19.06 1.06
C VAL A 174 -4.54 -19.70 1.89
N ILE A 175 -3.77 -18.93 2.64
CA ILE A 175 -2.64 -19.45 3.43
C ILE A 175 -3.00 -19.75 4.88
N THR A 176 -3.97 -19.03 5.48
CA THR A 176 -4.38 -19.28 6.88
C THR A 176 -5.49 -20.31 7.05
N THR A 177 -6.11 -20.76 5.94
CA THR A 177 -7.12 -21.83 5.93
C THR A 177 -6.51 -23.12 5.40
#